data_AF-A0A2P4XBX5-F1
#
_entry.id   AF-A0A2P4XBX5-F1
#
_cell.length_a   1.000
_cell.length_b   1.000
_cell.length_c   1.000
_cell.angle_alpha   90.00
_cell.angle_beta   90.00
_cell.angle_gamma   90.00
#
_symmetry.space_group_name_H-M   'P 1'
#
loop_
_entity.id
_entity.type
_entity.pdbx_description
1 polymer ?
#
loop_
_entity_poly.entity_id
_entity_poly.type
_entity_poly.pdbx_seq_one_letter_code
_entity_poly.pdbx_strand_id
1 'polypeptide(L)'
;MQGVGPKISIRDTGLGRTVKMWRQFQGISTDKTEKADLGLALWERRHWIQVSAVESFLRRLERRHGRHDPLVTALVAKWKSYNKARNLHADRIRQQMVYRVWEWSIDRDNKPRENPAEILLEPTYFQYPF
;
A
#
# COMPACT_ATOMS: atom_id res chain seq x y z
N MET A 1 33.08 1.86 -13.25
CA MET A 1 32.88 0.74 -12.30
C MET A 1 31.39 0.58 -12.07
N GLN A 2 30.78 -0.50 -12.57
CA GLN A 2 29.34 -0.76 -12.43
C GLN A 2 29.05 -1.26 -11.02
N GLY A 3 28.24 -0.53 -10.27
CA GLY A 3 27.72 -0.97 -8.97
C GLY A 3 26.77 -2.13 -9.17
N VAL A 4 27.19 -3.32 -8.75
CA VAL A 4 26.33 -4.50 -8.68
C VAL A 4 25.37 -4.29 -7.51
N GLY A 5 24.20 -3.72 -7.79
CA GLY A 5 23.08 -3.82 -6.86
C GLY A 5 22.73 -5.31 -6.66
N PRO A 6 22.51 -5.77 -5.42
CA PRO A 6 22.28 -7.19 -5.15
C PRO A 6 21.02 -7.65 -5.90
N LYS A 7 21.20 -8.57 -6.86
CA LYS A 7 20.12 -9.26 -7.54
C LYS A 7 19.57 -10.32 -6.59
N ILE A 8 18.53 -9.97 -5.84
CA ILE A 8 17.83 -10.89 -4.95
C ILE A 8 17.17 -11.97 -5.83
N SER A 9 17.53 -13.22 -5.57
CA SER A 9 17.11 -14.39 -6.34
C SER A 9 15.65 -14.72 -6.05
N ILE A 10 14.91 -15.17 -7.07
CA ILE A 10 13.51 -15.64 -6.95
C ILE A 10 13.38 -16.84 -5.98
N ARG A 11 14.49 -17.46 -5.59
CA ARG A 11 14.58 -18.56 -4.60
C ARG A 11 14.99 -18.12 -3.20
N ASP A 12 15.13 -16.82 -2.92
CA ASP A 12 15.51 -16.37 -1.60
C ASP A 12 14.40 -16.64 -0.57
N THR A 13 14.84 -17.36 0.47
CA THR A 13 14.16 -17.70 1.73
C THR A 13 13.39 -16.51 2.34
N GLY A 14 12.48 -16.77 3.30
CA GLY A 14 11.51 -15.81 3.87
C GLY A 14 12.00 -14.37 4.06
N LEU A 15 13.26 -14.17 4.42
CA LEU A 15 13.94 -12.88 4.52
C LEU A 15 13.87 -12.03 3.23
N GLY A 16 14.10 -12.60 2.05
CA GLY A 16 14.08 -11.87 0.77
C GLY A 16 12.70 -11.31 0.42
N ARG A 17 11.63 -12.05 0.77
CA ARG A 17 10.24 -11.61 0.61
C ARG A 17 9.90 -10.49 1.59
N THR A 18 10.36 -10.60 2.83
CA THR A 18 10.20 -9.58 3.86
C THR A 18 10.90 -8.27 3.46
N VAL A 19 12.16 -8.32 3.00
CA VAL A 19 12.90 -7.14 2.52
C VAL A 19 12.20 -6.47 1.32
N LYS A 20 11.69 -7.27 0.37
CA LYS A 20 10.91 -6.76 -0.77
C LYS A 20 9.64 -6.03 -0.32
N MET A 21 8.94 -6.58 0.67
CA MET A 21 7.75 -5.94 1.23
C MET A 21 8.12 -4.61 1.91
N TRP A 22 9.22 -4.56 2.66
CA TRP A 22 9.66 -3.34 3.33
C TRP A 22 10.02 -2.21 2.39
N ARG A 23 10.69 -2.51 1.27
CA ARG A 23 10.94 -1.50 0.22
C ARG A 23 9.64 -0.88 -0.29
N GLN A 24 8.60 -1.69 -0.51
CA GLN A 24 7.29 -1.16 -0.95
C GLN A 24 6.65 -0.24 0.10
N PHE A 25 6.87 -0.48 1.39
CA PHE A 25 6.44 0.44 2.47
C PHE A 25 7.23 1.74 2.49
N GLN A 26 8.49 1.73 2.07
CA GLN A 26 9.31 2.93 1.92
C GLN A 26 9.04 3.68 0.59
N GLY A 27 8.14 3.18 -0.25
CA GLY A 27 7.88 3.76 -1.56
C GLY A 27 8.96 3.42 -2.60
N ILE A 28 9.74 2.37 -2.38
CA ILE A 28 10.79 1.89 -3.27
C ILE A 28 10.31 0.64 -4.02
N SER A 29 10.45 0.64 -5.34
CA SER A 29 10.22 -0.52 -6.21
C SER A 29 11.43 -0.76 -7.09
N THR A 30 11.99 -1.97 -7.05
CA THR A 30 13.20 -2.36 -7.79
C THR A 30 12.91 -3.00 -9.14
N ASP A 31 11.66 -3.42 -9.39
CA ASP A 31 11.22 -4.01 -10.66
C ASP A 31 9.77 -3.59 -11.02
N LYS A 32 9.32 -3.89 -12.24
CA LYS A 32 7.97 -3.52 -12.73
C LYS A 32 6.83 -4.28 -12.04
N THR A 33 7.13 -5.36 -11.31
CA THR A 33 6.17 -6.19 -10.58
C THR A 33 5.98 -5.70 -9.14
N GLU A 34 6.95 -4.98 -8.60
CA GLU A 34 6.90 -4.27 -7.32
C GLU A 34 6.10 -2.99 -7.47
N LYS A 35 5.18 -2.75 -6.53
CA LYS A 35 4.46 -1.47 -6.47
C LYS A 35 4.78 -0.82 -5.14
N ALA A 36 5.28 0.41 -5.24
CA ALA A 36 5.67 1.28 -4.14
C ALA A 36 4.48 1.95 -3.44
N ASP A 37 3.31 1.31 -3.45
CA ASP A 37 2.04 1.91 -3.01
C ASP A 37 1.68 1.58 -1.56
N LEU A 38 2.38 0.66 -0.90
CA LEU A 38 2.08 0.27 0.48
C LEU A 38 2.34 1.39 1.51
N GLY A 39 3.42 2.14 1.35
CA GLY A 39 3.73 3.29 2.21
C GLY A 39 2.67 4.39 2.09
N LEU A 40 2.31 4.74 0.86
CA LEU A 40 1.26 5.70 0.56
C LEU A 40 -0.09 5.24 1.12
N ALA A 41 -0.43 3.97 0.94
CA ALA A 41 -1.67 3.39 1.44
C ALA A 41 -1.77 3.46 2.99
N LEU A 42 -0.66 3.27 3.72
CA LEU A 42 -0.63 3.43 5.18
C LEU A 42 -0.80 4.88 5.58
N TRP A 43 -0.12 5.79 4.88
CA TRP A 43 -0.26 7.22 5.08
C TRP A 43 -1.71 7.67 4.86
N GLU A 44 -2.35 7.25 3.77
CA GLU A 44 -3.76 7.55 3.45
C GLU A 44 -4.73 6.97 4.49
N ARG A 45 -4.42 5.81 5.09
CA ARG A 45 -5.21 5.23 6.17
C ARG A 45 -5.07 6.02 7.49
N ARG A 46 -3.88 6.52 7.78
CA ARG A 46 -3.61 7.33 8.99
C ARG A 46 -4.13 8.76 8.87
N HIS A 47 -4.15 9.30 7.66
CA HIS A 47 -4.65 10.64 7.36
C HIS A 47 -6.07 10.54 6.82
N TRP A 48 -7.04 10.58 7.75
CA TRP A 48 -8.44 10.35 7.42
C TRP A 48 -9.04 11.50 6.60
N ILE A 49 -9.21 11.28 5.29
CA ILE A 49 -10.08 12.11 4.44
C ILE A 49 -11.45 11.43 4.37
N GLN A 50 -12.42 12.02 5.08
CA GLN A 50 -13.79 11.52 5.10
C GLN A 50 -14.44 11.66 3.72
N VAL A 51 -14.76 10.52 3.07
CA VAL A 51 -15.40 10.45 1.74
C VAL A 51 -16.65 11.32 1.69
N SER A 52 -17.51 11.19 2.71
CA SER A 52 -18.77 11.92 2.78
C SER A 52 -18.56 13.43 2.86
N ALA A 53 -17.48 13.90 3.48
CA ALA A 53 -17.18 15.34 3.56
C ALA A 53 -16.81 15.89 2.16
N VAL A 54 -15.99 15.17 1.40
CA VAL A 54 -15.61 15.56 0.04
C VAL A 54 -16.80 15.49 -0.90
N GLU A 55 -17.59 14.42 -0.85
CA GLU A 55 -18.79 14.28 -1.67
C GLU A 55 -19.84 15.36 -1.35
N SER A 56 -20.01 15.70 -0.07
CA SER A 56 -20.90 16.79 0.34
C SER A 56 -20.42 18.14 -0.19
N PHE A 57 -19.11 18.38 -0.20
CA PHE A 57 -18.53 19.58 -0.79
C PHE A 57 -18.76 19.64 -2.30
N LEU A 58 -18.53 18.55 -3.04
CA LEU A 58 -18.79 18.47 -4.48
C LEU A 58 -20.26 18.71 -4.80
N ARG A 59 -21.19 18.11 -4.03
CA ARG A 59 -22.65 18.36 -4.17
C ARG A 59 -23.04 19.82 -3.93
N ARG A 60 -22.32 20.53 -3.05
CA ARG A 60 -22.53 21.98 -2.85
C ARG A 60 -22.03 22.79 -4.05
N LEU A 61 -20.89 22.42 -4.62
CA LEU A 61 -20.37 23.05 -5.84
C LEU A 61 -21.32 22.84 -7.02
N GLU A 62 -21.81 21.62 -7.22
CA GLU A 62 -22.79 21.29 -8.26
C GLU A 62 -24.06 22.15 -8.14
N ARG A 63 -24.55 22.40 -6.91
CA ARG A 63 -25.71 23.28 -6.69
C ARG A 63 -25.44 24.75 -6.97
N ARG A 64 -24.21 25.22 -6.76
CA ARG A 64 -23.85 26.64 -6.92
C ARG A 64 -23.52 27.01 -8.37
N HIS A 65 -22.79 26.14 -9.06
CA HIS A 65 -22.24 26.41 -10.39
C HIS A 65 -22.95 25.63 -11.50
N GLY A 66 -23.77 24.64 -11.13
CA GLY A 66 -24.40 23.72 -12.07
C GLY A 66 -23.56 22.47 -12.28
N ARG A 67 -24.25 21.35 -12.51
CA ARG A 67 -23.63 20.02 -12.67
C ARG A 67 -22.72 19.91 -13.91
N HIS A 68 -23.00 20.70 -14.94
CA HIS A 68 -22.26 20.70 -16.20
C HIS A 68 -21.17 21.77 -16.26
N ASP A 69 -20.95 22.49 -15.17
CA ASP A 69 -19.84 23.43 -15.08
C ASP A 69 -18.50 22.67 -15.30
N PRO A 70 -17.60 23.17 -16.17
CA PRO A 70 -16.34 22.48 -16.48
C PRO A 70 -15.45 22.25 -15.27
N LEU A 71 -15.40 23.20 -14.32
CA LEU A 71 -14.59 23.08 -13.11
C LEU A 71 -15.17 22.00 -12.18
N VAL A 72 -16.49 22.02 -11.97
CA VAL A 72 -17.19 21.00 -11.18
C VAL A 72 -16.98 19.60 -11.76
N THR A 73 -17.14 19.47 -13.07
CA THR A 73 -16.93 18.20 -13.78
C THR A 73 -15.50 17.68 -13.62
N ALA A 74 -14.50 18.56 -13.76
CA ALA A 74 -13.09 18.20 -13.58
C ALA A 74 -12.77 17.77 -12.14
N LEU A 75 -13.33 18.45 -11.14
CA LEU A 75 -13.15 18.09 -9.73
C LEU A 75 -13.77 16.74 -9.40
N VAL A 76 -14.99 16.49 -9.87
CA VAL A 76 -15.67 15.19 -9.69
C VAL A 76 -14.88 14.06 -10.35
N ALA A 77 -14.34 14.27 -11.55
CA ALA A 77 -13.52 13.27 -12.24
C ALA A 77 -12.22 12.98 -11.46
N LYS A 78 -11.52 14.02 -10.98
CA LYS A 78 -10.32 13.86 -10.14
C LYS A 78 -10.62 13.11 -8.85
N TRP A 79 -11.71 13.46 -8.16
CA TRP A 79 -12.14 12.77 -6.94
C TRP A 79 -12.42 11.29 -7.19
N LYS A 80 -13.16 10.95 -8.25
CA LYS A 80 -13.45 9.55 -8.61
C LYS A 80 -12.17 8.75 -8.86
N SER A 81 -11.23 9.32 -9.61
CA SER A 81 -9.94 8.69 -9.89
C SER A 81 -9.14 8.45 -8.59
N TYR A 82 -9.03 9.49 -7.77
CA TYR A 82 -8.35 9.41 -6.47
C TYR A 82 -8.98 8.37 -5.54
N ASN A 83 -10.30 8.43 -5.34
CA ASN A 83 -11.00 7.52 -4.43
C ASN A 83 -10.90 6.06 -4.90
N LYS A 84 -10.91 5.82 -6.22
CA LYS A 84 -10.66 4.49 -6.79
C LYS A 84 -9.23 4.01 -6.48
N ALA A 85 -8.22 4.84 -6.70
CA ALA A 85 -6.82 4.50 -6.41
C ALA A 85 -6.62 4.22 -4.91
N ARG A 86 -7.16 5.08 -4.04
CA ARG A 86 -7.11 4.91 -2.59
C ARG A 86 -7.76 3.61 -2.12
N ASN A 87 -8.87 3.19 -2.72
CA ASN A 87 -9.49 1.90 -2.40
C ASN A 87 -8.60 0.72 -2.84
N LEU A 88 -8.00 0.79 -4.03
CA LEU A 88 -7.06 -0.23 -4.50
C LEU A 88 -5.82 -0.33 -3.58
N HIS A 89 -5.30 0.81 -3.13
CA HIS A 89 -4.22 0.90 -2.16
C HIS A 89 -4.61 0.21 -0.83
N ALA A 90 -5.80 0.49 -0.31
CA ALA A 90 -6.31 -0.12 0.91
C ALA A 90 -6.50 -1.64 0.77
N ASP A 91 -7.05 -2.10 -0.36
CA ASP A 91 -7.21 -3.53 -0.65
C ASP A 91 -5.87 -4.23 -0.77
N ARG A 92 -4.87 -3.56 -1.36
CA ARG A 92 -3.52 -4.10 -1.43
C ARG A 92 -2.90 -4.25 -0.04
N ILE A 93 -3.05 -3.27 0.84
CA ILE A 93 -2.59 -3.40 2.23
C ILE A 93 -3.25 -4.60 2.89
N ARG A 94 -4.58 -4.77 2.74
CA ARG A 94 -5.28 -5.94 3.30
C ARG A 94 -4.69 -7.23 2.75
N GLN A 95 -4.48 -7.31 1.43
CA GLN A 95 -3.92 -8.51 0.82
C GLN A 95 -2.50 -8.83 1.28
N GLN A 96 -1.63 -7.83 1.36
CA GLN A 96 -0.25 -8.04 1.81
C GLN A 96 -0.21 -8.43 3.28
N MET A 97 -0.90 -7.70 4.17
CA MET A 97 -0.86 -7.98 5.60
C MET A 97 -1.60 -9.27 5.98
N VAL A 98 -2.85 -9.44 5.51
CA VAL A 98 -3.73 -10.53 5.95
C VAL A 98 -3.43 -11.84 5.25
N TYR A 99 -3.04 -11.82 3.97
CA TYR A 99 -2.81 -13.07 3.23
C TYR A 99 -1.33 -13.44 3.16
N ARG A 100 -0.40 -12.48 3.00
CA ARG A 100 1.02 -12.84 2.87
C ARG A 100 1.77 -12.85 4.19
N VAL A 101 1.75 -11.74 4.93
CA VAL A 101 2.49 -11.68 6.21
C VAL A 101 1.95 -12.69 7.20
N TRP A 102 0.62 -12.79 7.31
CA TRP A 102 -0.02 -13.81 8.13
C TRP A 102 0.42 -15.22 7.75
N GLU A 103 0.36 -15.60 6.47
CA GLU A 103 0.76 -16.93 5.98
C GLU A 103 2.22 -17.24 6.31
N TRP A 104 3.12 -16.26 6.20
CA TRP A 104 4.53 -16.45 6.55
C TRP A 104 4.78 -16.59 8.05
N SER A 105 3.86 -16.12 8.89
CA SER A 105 4.06 -15.96 10.34
C SER A 105 3.35 -17.03 11.19
N ILE A 106 2.55 -17.91 10.56
CA ILE A 106 1.83 -18.99 11.26
C ILE A 106 2.30 -20.36 10.78
N ASP A 107 2.41 -21.32 11.71
CA ASP A 107 2.56 -22.72 11.35
C ASP A 107 1.23 -23.25 10.80
N ARG A 108 1.25 -23.92 9.65
CA ARG A 108 0.10 -24.67 9.10
C ARG A 108 0.55 -26.08 8.75
N ASP A 109 -0.37 -27.04 8.89
CA ASP A 109 -0.19 -28.47 8.60
C ASP A 109 0.98 -28.79 7.64
N ASN A 110 2.05 -29.35 8.21
CA ASN A 110 3.30 -29.76 7.54
C ASN A 110 4.18 -28.65 6.91
N LYS A 111 3.94 -27.37 7.20
CA LYS A 111 4.82 -26.26 6.81
C LYS A 111 5.20 -25.41 8.03
N PRO A 112 6.47 -25.44 8.45
CA PRO A 112 6.95 -24.52 9.48
C PRO A 112 6.88 -23.07 8.99
N ARG A 113 6.64 -22.15 9.91
CA ARG A 113 6.61 -20.70 9.72
C ARG A 113 7.89 -20.22 9.02
N GLU A 114 7.72 -19.36 8.02
CA GLU A 114 8.83 -18.76 7.29
C GLU A 114 9.45 -17.59 8.07
N ASN A 115 8.67 -16.94 8.94
CA ASN A 115 9.08 -15.79 9.75
C ASN A 115 8.61 -15.96 11.22
N PRO A 116 9.33 -15.33 12.18
CA PRO A 116 8.87 -15.20 13.56
C PRO A 116 7.51 -14.48 13.63
N ALA A 117 6.64 -14.90 14.55
CA ALA A 117 5.30 -14.31 14.72
C ALA A 117 5.36 -12.87 15.23
N GLU A 118 6.49 -12.50 15.84
CA GLU A 118 6.87 -11.18 16.31
C GLU A 118 6.83 -10.14 15.17
N ILE A 119 7.00 -10.55 13.91
CA ILE A 119 6.85 -9.66 12.74
C ILE A 119 5.43 -9.08 12.59
N LEU A 120 4.43 -9.75 13.16
CA LEU A 120 3.04 -9.27 13.21
C LEU A 120 2.82 -8.22 14.31
N LEU A 121 3.71 -8.19 15.31
CA LEU A 121 3.49 -7.51 16.60
C LEU A 121 4.49 -6.38 16.88
N GLU A 122 5.69 -6.40 16.30
CA GLU A 122 6.74 -5.43 16.60
C GLU A 122 6.91 -4.35 15.52
N PRO A 123 6.56 -3.09 15.83
CA PRO A 123 6.96 -1.91 15.06
C PRO A 123 8.48 -1.68 15.01
N THR A 124 9.29 -2.42 15.78
CA THR A 124 10.74 -2.23 15.93
C THR A 124 11.58 -3.09 14.98
N TYR A 125 11.06 -4.19 14.43
CA TYR A 125 11.69 -4.90 13.30
C TYR A 125 11.84 -4.01 12.05
N PHE A 126 11.18 -2.85 12.06
CA PHE A 126 11.19 -1.81 11.04
C PHE A 126 12.45 -0.93 11.04
N GLN A 127 13.37 -1.10 12.00
CA GLN A 127 14.64 -0.37 12.04
C GLN A 127 15.81 -1.20 11.48
N TYR A 128 15.63 -1.86 10.34
CA TYR A 128 16.78 -2.44 9.63
C TYR A 128 17.61 -1.29 9.05
N PRO A 129 18.86 -1.07 9.50
CA PRO A 129 19.75 -0.10 8.88
C PRO A 129 20.26 -0.70 7.56
N PHE A 130 20.32 0.12 6.51
CA PHE A 130 21.00 -0.21 5.26
C PHE A 130 22.49 0.07 5.37
#